data_AF-A0A819HNN1-F1
#
_entry.id   AF-A0A819HNN1-F1
#
_cell.length_a   1.000
_cell.length_b   1.000
_cell.length_c   1.000
_cell.angle_alpha   90.00
_cell.angle_beta   90.00
_cell.angle_gamma   90.00
#
_symmetry.space_group_name_H-M   'P 1'
#
loop_
_entity.id
_entity.type
_entity.pdbx_description
1 polymer ?
#
loop_
_entity_poly.entity_id
_entity_poly.type
_entity_poly.pdbx_seq_one_letter_code
_entity_poly.pdbx_strand_id
1 'polypeptide(L)'
;YAPSHTDVPTWNYTSVHVYGKPTLKPVEQAMLDELVAKNELAYASDNGQTAIWNAQEVKEEKLVLQRKAIVEIDIQITEIEG
;
A
#
# COMPACT_ATOMS: atom_id res chain seq x y z
N TYR A 1 18.07 3.24 50.66
CA TYR A 1 18.31 2.80 49.28
C TYR A 1 17.36 3.57 48.38
N ALA A 2 17.87 4.55 47.62
CA ALA A 2 17.08 5.26 46.61
C ALA A 2 17.14 4.46 45.30
N PRO A 3 16.02 4.20 44.60
CA PRO A 3 16.06 3.52 43.32
C PRO A 3 16.65 4.48 42.27
N SER A 4 17.78 4.10 41.67
CA SER A 4 18.30 4.75 40.48
C SER A 4 17.41 4.35 39.29
N HIS A 5 16.41 5.16 38.97
CA HIS A 5 15.70 5.00 37.70
C HIS A 5 16.61 5.53 36.59
N THR A 6 17.22 4.60 35.85
CA THR A 6 18.10 4.87 34.70
C THR A 6 17.31 5.04 33.40
N ASP A 7 15.97 4.98 33.46
CA ASP A 7 15.13 4.95 32.28
C ASP A 7 14.64 6.36 31.93
N VAL A 8 15.00 6.80 30.73
CA VAL A 8 14.63 8.11 30.17
C VAL A 8 13.39 7.92 29.30
N PRO A 9 12.40 8.85 29.33
CA PRO A 9 11.23 8.75 28.47
C PRO A 9 11.62 8.64 26.98
N THR A 10 11.12 7.60 26.31
CA THR A 10 11.32 7.34 24.89
C THR A 10 10.02 6.80 24.26
N TRP A 11 10.00 6.73 22.93
CA TRP A 11 8.86 6.22 22.16
C TRP A 11 9.08 4.78 21.75
N ASN A 12 8.13 3.91 22.10
CA ASN A 12 8.08 2.57 21.54
C ASN A 12 7.48 2.64 20.13
N TYR A 13 8.18 2.10 19.14
CA TYR A 13 7.70 2.02 17.76
C TYR A 13 8.16 0.72 17.09
N THR A 14 7.52 0.38 15.98
CA THR A 14 7.95 -0.64 15.02
C THR A 14 7.95 -0.01 13.65
N SER A 15 9.00 -0.24 12.88
CA SER A 15 9.17 0.28 11.52
C SER A 15 9.75 -0.80 10.63
N VAL A 16 9.48 -0.71 9.33
CA VAL A 16 10.17 -1.53 8.33
C VAL A 16 10.63 -0.59 7.22
N HIS A 17 11.92 -0.61 6.89
CA HIS A 17 12.47 0.08 5.73
C HIS A 17 12.70 -0.93 4.62
N VAL A 18 12.17 -0.64 3.43
CA VAL A 18 12.34 -1.47 2.24
C VAL A 18 13.12 -0.65 1.22
N TYR A 19 14.30 -1.16 0.83
CA TYR A 19 15.16 -0.54 -0.16
C TYR A 19 15.05 -1.31 -1.48
N GLY A 20 15.14 -0.57 -2.59
CA GLY A 20 15.05 -1.17 -3.92
C GLY A 20 15.15 -0.14 -5.04
N LYS A 21 15.11 -0.63 -6.28
CA LYS A 21 15.09 0.23 -7.47
C LYS A 21 13.66 0.32 -8.03
N PRO A 22 13.08 1.53 -8.13
CA PRO A 22 11.78 1.69 -8.77
C PRO A 22 11.93 1.57 -10.29
N THR A 23 10.98 0.90 -10.92
CA THR A 23 10.81 0.87 -12.37
C THR A 23 9.42 1.34 -12.73
N LEU A 24 9.33 2.17 -13.76
CA LEU A 24 8.05 2.57 -14.35
C LEU A 24 7.73 1.60 -15.47
N LYS A 25 6.54 1.00 -15.40
CA LYS A 25 6.01 0.14 -16.45
C LYS A 25 4.84 0.82 -17.14
N PRO A 26 4.68 0.64 -18.47
CA PRO A 26 3.46 1.05 -19.15
C PRO A 26 2.27 0.35 -18.49
N VAL A 27 1.26 1.12 -18.11
CA VAL A 27 0.10 0.59 -17.40
C VAL A 27 -0.75 -0.23 -18.39
N GLU A 28 -0.72 -1.56 -18.23
CA GLU A 28 -1.69 -2.43 -18.88
C GLU A 28 -3.00 -2.45 -18.09
N GLN A 29 -4.11 -2.36 -18.82
CA GLN A 29 -5.45 -2.25 -18.25
C GLN A 29 -5.76 -3.39 -17.26
N ALA A 30 -5.48 -4.63 -17.65
CA ALA A 30 -5.73 -5.81 -16.82
C ALA A 30 -4.92 -5.80 -15.51
N MET A 31 -3.68 -5.33 -15.55
CA MET A 31 -2.80 -5.31 -14.39
C MET A 31 -3.23 -4.26 -13.36
N LEU A 32 -3.70 -3.12 -13.85
CA LEU A 32 -4.23 -2.08 -12.99
C LEU A 32 -5.54 -2.51 -12.33
N ASP A 33 -6.39 -3.24 -13.05
CA ASP A 33 -7.62 -3.81 -12.49
C ASP A 33 -7.29 -4.83 -11.38
N GLU A 34 -6.23 -5.63 -11.54
CA GLU A 34 -5.73 -6.53 -10.49
C GLU A 34 -5.22 -5.76 -9.26
N LEU A 35 -4.42 -4.72 -9.45
CA LEU A 35 -3.88 -3.91 -8.35
C LEU A 35 -4.99 -3.20 -7.57
N VAL A 36 -5.99 -2.63 -8.25
CA VAL A 36 -7.16 -2.01 -7.61
C VAL A 36 -7.93 -3.07 -6.83
N ALA A 37 -8.25 -4.22 -7.44
CA ALA A 37 -8.98 -5.29 -6.74
C ALA A 37 -8.23 -5.79 -5.48
N LYS A 38 -6.91 -5.97 -5.57
CA LYS A 38 -6.07 -6.36 -4.43
C LYS A 38 -6.06 -5.29 -3.34
N ASN A 39 -5.96 -4.02 -3.71
CA ASN A 39 -6.00 -2.89 -2.78
C ASN A 39 -7.32 -2.86 -1.99
N GLU A 40 -8.45 -2.93 -2.70
CA GLU A 40 -9.78 -2.91 -2.07
C GLU A 40 -9.98 -4.11 -1.14
N LEU A 41 -9.55 -5.31 -1.56
CA LEU A 41 -9.67 -6.50 -0.72
C LEU A 41 -8.87 -6.38 0.58
N ALA A 42 -7.64 -5.85 0.51
CA ALA A 42 -6.79 -5.66 1.68
C ALA A 42 -7.43 -4.69 2.69
N TYR A 43 -7.93 -3.55 2.21
CA TYR A 43 -8.58 -2.56 3.08
C TYR A 43 -9.94 -3.03 3.64
N ALA A 44 -10.68 -3.84 2.88
CA ALA A 44 -11.90 -4.47 3.36
C ALA A 44 -11.61 -5.48 4.49
N SER A 45 -10.60 -6.34 4.31
CA SER A 45 -10.24 -7.34 5.33
C SER A 45 -9.74 -6.74 6.63
N ASP A 46 -8.92 -5.68 6.55
CA ASP A 46 -8.33 -5.03 7.73
C ASP A 46 -9.37 -4.34 8.62
N ASN A 47 -10.52 -3.96 8.06
CA ASN A 47 -11.60 -3.29 8.80
C ASN A 47 -12.77 -4.23 9.18
N GLY A 48 -12.67 -5.53 8.89
CA GLY A 48 -13.76 -6.49 9.11
C GLY A 48 -15.03 -6.17 8.30
N GLN A 49 -14.92 -5.32 7.27
CA GLN A 49 -16.01 -4.94 6.40
C GLN A 49 -15.98 -5.83 5.15
N THR A 50 -17.14 -6.31 4.72
CA THR A 50 -17.29 -6.82 3.35
C THR A 50 -17.04 -5.64 2.41
N ALA A 51 -16.19 -5.80 1.40
CA ALA A 51 -15.88 -4.73 0.44
C ALA A 51 -17.17 -4.10 -0.08
N ILE A 52 -17.47 -2.87 0.37
CA ILE A 52 -18.73 -2.15 0.06
C ILE A 52 -18.65 -1.54 -1.34
N TRP A 53 -17.45 -1.39 -1.87
CA TRP A 53 -17.17 -0.77 -3.15
C TRP A 53 -16.58 -1.76 -4.13
N ASN A 54 -17.05 -1.72 -5.38
CA ASN A 54 -16.54 -2.54 -6.46
C ASN A 54 -16.23 -1.65 -7.68
N ALA A 55 -14.98 -1.66 -8.13
CA ALA A 55 -14.54 -0.95 -9.33
C ALA A 55 -15.36 -1.35 -10.58
N GLN A 56 -15.85 -2.58 -10.66
CA GLN A 56 -16.67 -3.08 -11.78
C GLN A 56 -18.05 -2.43 -11.85
N GLU A 57 -18.54 -1.81 -10.77
CA GLU A 57 -19.81 -1.07 -10.74
C GLU A 57 -19.66 0.38 -11.22
N VAL A 58 -18.41 0.86 -11.38
CA VAL A 58 -18.13 2.21 -11.87
C VAL A 58 -18.20 2.24 -13.39
N LYS A 59 -18.81 3.28 -13.94
CA LYS A 59 -18.84 3.49 -15.40
C LYS A 59 -17.43 3.56 -15.96
N GLU A 60 -17.17 2.72 -16.96
CA GLU A 60 -15.86 2.57 -17.62
C GLU A 60 -15.24 3.90 -18.08
N GLU A 61 -16.05 4.83 -18.58
CA GLU A 61 -15.60 6.18 -19.00
C GLU A 61 -14.91 6.97 -17.88
N LYS A 62 -15.37 6.82 -16.63
CA LYS A 62 -14.76 7.49 -15.46
C LYS A 62 -13.46 6.80 -15.07
N LEU A 63 -13.43 5.47 -15.15
CA LEU A 63 -12.24 4.71 -14.83
C LEU A 63 -11.12 4.98 -15.84
N VAL A 64 -11.41 5.01 -17.15
CA VAL A 64 -10.41 5.30 -18.19
C VAL A 64 -9.65 6.61 -17.94
N LEU A 65 -10.33 7.67 -17.50
CA LEU A 65 -9.67 8.94 -17.17
C LEU A 65 -8.77 8.83 -15.93
N GLN A 66 -9.23 8.15 -14.89
CA GLN A 66 -8.44 7.92 -13.67
C GLN A 66 -7.21 7.06 -13.96
N ARG A 67 -7.37 6.03 -14.78
CA ARG A 67 -6.30 5.11 -15.18
C ARG A 67 -5.20 5.80 -15.98
N LYS A 68 -5.56 6.74 -16.87
CA LYS A 68 -4.59 7.59 -17.58
C LYS A 68 -3.83 8.56 -16.67
N ALA A 69 -4.37 8.84 -15.48
CA ALA A 69 -3.78 9.77 -14.52
C ALA A 69 -2.85 9.08 -13.50
N ILE A 70 -2.73 7.76 -13.54
CA ILE A 70 -1.88 7.00 -12.62
C ILE A 70 -0.80 6.23 -13.37
N VAL A 71 0.31 5.98 -12.68
CA VAL A 71 1.45 5.22 -13.19
C VAL A 71 1.75 4.06 -12.24
N GLU A 72 2.19 2.94 -12.81
CA GLU A 72 2.67 1.82 -12.03
C GLU A 72 4.13 2.07 -11.60
N ILE A 73 4.42 1.76 -10.34
CA ILE A 73 5.78 1.69 -9.81
C ILE A 73 6.00 0.29 -9.28
N ASP A 74 6.94 -0.43 -9.89
CA ASP A 74 7.42 -1.72 -9.40
C ASP A 74 8.77 -1.51 -8.70
N ILE A 75 8.84 -1.83 -7.41
CA ILE A 75 10.06 -1.70 -6.60
C ILE A 75 10.72 -3.06 -6.50
N GLN A 76 11.85 -3.22 -7.20
CA GLN A 76 12.69 -4.39 -7.05
C GLN A 76 13.44 -4.31 -5.71
N ILE A 77 12.93 -5.04 -4.71
CA ILE A 77 13.47 -5.05 -3.35
C ILE A 77 14.89 -5.62 -3.36
N THR A 78 15.81 -4.88 -2.76
CA THR A 78 17.20 -5.29 -2.56
C THR A 78 17.54 -5.57 -1.09
N GLU A 79 16.85 -4.90 -0.16
CA GLU A 79 17.11 -5.02 1.28
C GLU A 79 15.86 -4.64 2.09
N ILE A 80 15.73 -5.25 3.28
CA ILE A 80 14.67 -4.96 4.25
C ILE A 80 15.31 -4.84 5.65
N GLU A 81 15.04 -3.75 6.34
CA GLU A 81 15.42 -3.50 7.74
C GLU A 81 14.16 -3.34 8.60
N GLY A 82 14.19 -3.76 9.87
CA GLY A 82 13.07 -3.70 10.80
C GLY A 82 13.47 -3.42 12.24
#